data_AF-A0A7S2MG27-F1
#
_entry.id   AF-A0A7S2MG27-F1
#
_cell.length_a   1.000
_cell.length_b   1.000
_cell.length_c   1.000
_cell.angle_alpha   90.00
_cell.angle_beta   90.00
_cell.angle_gamma   90.00
#
_symmetry.space_group_name_H-M   'P 1'
#
loop_
_entity.id
_entity.type
_entity.pdbx_description
1 polymer ?
#
loop_
_entity_poly.entity_id
_entity_poly.type
_entity_poly.pdbx_seq_one_letter_code
_entity_poly.pdbx_strand_id
1 'polypeptide(L)'
;MIETGLVDTCMFPINFGAYHYGGQLGQKVLDAAMKHGVGVIALKAGARGRLTNVTGNPGHVPDHFRHIPEWKRQEMIHFPVYTSKDHPTEWYEPEDDPEELRRLILWSLNQKGVTAVLPPGSLELL
;
A
#
# COMPACT_ATOMS: atom_id res chain seq x y z
N MET A 1 -16.36 -0.11 9.99
CA MET A 1 -15.49 -1.28 10.22
C MET A 1 -14.68 -1.10 11.50
N ILE A 2 -13.75 -0.14 11.58
CA ILE A 2 -12.97 0.08 12.83
C ILE A 2 -13.90 0.41 14.01
N GLU A 3 -14.80 1.37 13.85
CA GLU A 3 -15.70 1.81 14.92
C GLU A 3 -16.79 0.79 15.28
N THR A 4 -17.00 -0.25 14.47
CA THR A 4 -18.10 -1.21 14.69
C THR A 4 -17.72 -2.33 15.65
N GLY A 5 -16.46 -2.42 16.08
CA GLY A 5 -15.97 -3.51 16.95
C GLY A 5 -15.93 -4.89 16.27
N LEU A 6 -16.01 -4.94 14.93
CA LEU A 6 -16.01 -6.20 14.17
C LEU A 6 -14.61 -6.64 13.73
N VAL A 7 -13.60 -5.80 13.96
CA VAL A 7 -12.21 -6.04 13.54
C VAL A 7 -11.27 -5.69 14.68
N ASP A 8 -10.33 -6.59 14.97
CA ASP A 8 -9.26 -6.36 15.96
C ASP A 8 -8.00 -5.76 15.32
N THR A 9 -7.88 -5.84 14.00
CA THR A 9 -6.73 -5.33 13.25
C THR A 9 -7.17 -4.80 11.89
N CYS A 10 -6.50 -3.75 11.42
CA CYS A 10 -6.64 -3.27 10.05
C CYS A 10 -5.26 -3.12 9.39
N MET A 11 -5.26 -3.18 8.06
CA MET A 11 -4.07 -2.95 7.26
C MET A 11 -4.33 -1.74 6.36
N PHE A 12 -3.50 -0.71 6.45
CA PHE A 12 -3.73 0.55 5.73
C PHE A 12 -2.41 1.18 5.25
N PRO A 13 -2.39 1.89 4.10
CA PRO A 13 -1.18 2.57 3.61
C PRO A 13 -0.83 3.77 4.51
N ILE A 14 -0.16 3.48 5.62
CA ILE A 14 0.50 4.45 6.49
C ILE A 14 1.96 4.50 6.05
N ASN A 15 2.26 5.37 5.09
CA ASN A 15 3.61 5.61 4.58
C ASN A 15 3.83 7.10 4.37
N PHE A 16 5.09 7.51 4.22
CA PHE A 16 5.47 8.92 4.19
C PHE A 16 4.73 9.70 3.10
N GLY A 17 4.72 9.19 1.87
CA GLY A 17 4.06 9.85 0.74
C GLY A 17 2.56 10.00 0.94
N ALA A 18 1.87 8.93 1.31
CA ALA A 18 0.42 8.96 1.55
C ALA A 18 0.04 9.87 2.72
N TYR A 19 0.86 9.92 3.77
CA TYR A 19 0.60 10.77 4.93
C TYR A 19 0.69 12.26 4.62
N HIS A 20 1.70 12.67 3.84
CA HIS A 20 1.91 14.09 3.51
C HIS A 20 1.09 14.56 2.30
N TYR A 21 0.82 13.68 1.34
CA TYR A 21 0.18 14.06 0.06
C TYR A 21 -1.20 13.42 -0.16
N GLY A 22 -1.57 12.38 0.60
CA GLY A 22 -2.86 11.69 0.50
C GLY A 22 -3.98 12.29 1.36
N GLY A 23 -3.74 13.45 1.99
CA GLY A 23 -4.69 14.11 2.87
C GLY A 23 -4.83 13.43 4.24
N GLN A 24 -5.96 13.65 4.91
CA GLN A 24 -6.13 13.27 6.33
C GLN A 24 -6.62 11.83 6.56
N LEU A 25 -6.80 11.03 5.51
CA LEU A 25 -7.43 9.71 5.65
C LEU A 25 -6.59 8.77 6.53
N GLY A 26 -5.27 8.76 6.35
CA GLY A 26 -4.36 7.95 7.18
C GLY A 26 -4.46 8.33 8.66
N GLN A 27 -4.47 9.62 8.98
CA GLN A 27 -4.62 10.10 10.36
C GLN A 27 -5.95 9.67 10.97
N LYS A 28 -7.05 9.80 10.22
CA LYS A 28 -8.39 9.36 10.69
C LYS A 28 -8.45 7.86 10.97
N VAL A 29 -7.75 7.05 10.18
CA VAL A 29 -7.62 5.60 10.43
C VAL A 29 -6.87 5.35 11.73
N LEU A 30 -5.73 6.01 11.96
CA LEU A 30 -4.95 5.89 13.19
C LEU A 30 -5.75 6.35 14.42
N ASP A 31 -6.43 7.49 14.33
CA ASP A 31 -7.24 8.04 15.42
C ASP A 31 -8.38 7.10 15.80
N ALA A 32 -9.11 6.58 14.81
CA ALA A 32 -10.18 5.61 15.05
C ALA A 32 -9.62 4.31 15.64
N ALA A 33 -8.49 3.81 15.11
CA ALA A 33 -7.90 2.57 15.60
C ALA A 33 -7.43 2.70 17.06
N MET A 34 -6.75 3.80 17.40
CA MET A 34 -6.33 4.09 18.77
C MET A 34 -7.53 4.22 19.72
N LYS A 35 -8.58 4.94 19.31
CA LYS A 35 -9.78 5.14 20.13
C LYS A 35 -10.52 3.82 20.43
N HIS A 36 -10.49 2.88 19.49
CA HIS A 36 -11.25 1.63 19.55
C HIS A 36 -10.38 0.39 19.87
N GLY A 37 -9.09 0.56 20.15
CA GLY A 37 -8.20 -0.54 20.51
C GLY A 37 -7.89 -1.51 19.37
N VAL A 38 -7.92 -1.03 18.12
CA VAL A 38 -7.66 -1.83 16.92
C VAL A 38 -6.19 -1.71 16.53
N GLY A 39 -5.52 -2.84 16.29
CA GLY A 39 -4.14 -2.85 15.80
C GLY A 39 -4.03 -2.36 14.35
N VAL A 40 -2.94 -1.64 14.02
CA VAL A 40 -2.72 -1.14 12.65
C VAL A 40 -1.44 -1.74 12.08
N ILE A 41 -1.57 -2.41 10.94
CA ILE A 41 -0.44 -2.86 10.12
C ILE A 41 -0.27 -1.87 8.97
N ALA A 42 0.84 -1.13 8.97
CA ALA A 42 1.19 -0.23 7.90
C ALA A 42 1.70 -1.01 6.67
N LEU A 43 1.21 -0.70 5.46
CA LEU A 43 1.71 -1.30 4.22
C LEU A 43 2.24 -0.25 3.23
N LYS A 44 3.01 -0.72 2.23
CA LYS A 44 3.67 0.11 1.22
C LYS A 44 4.59 1.17 1.84
N ALA A 45 5.31 0.78 2.90
CA ALA A 45 6.11 1.72 3.69
C ALA A 45 7.27 2.35 2.92
N GLY A 46 7.86 1.61 1.97
CA GLY A 46 8.92 2.10 1.08
C GLY A 46 8.43 2.80 -0.19
N ALA A 47 7.18 3.28 -0.23
CA ALA A 47 6.64 3.86 -1.45
C ALA A 47 7.07 5.31 -1.68
N ARG A 48 7.70 5.57 -2.84
CA ARG A 48 7.94 6.93 -3.36
C ARG A 48 6.70 7.49 -4.06
N GLY A 49 5.92 6.63 -4.71
CA GLY A 49 4.76 7.06 -5.48
C GLY A 49 3.99 5.94 -6.18
N ARG A 50 3.05 6.35 -7.02
CA ARG A 50 2.25 5.45 -7.86
C ARG A 50 2.99 5.19 -9.17
N LEU A 51 3.12 3.91 -9.54
CA LEU A 51 3.61 3.51 -10.85
C LEU A 51 2.66 3.94 -11.97
N THR A 52 3.24 4.34 -13.09
CA THR A 52 2.54 4.79 -14.30
C THR A 52 2.91 3.90 -15.48
N ASN A 53 2.31 4.15 -16.65
CA ASN A 53 2.73 3.53 -17.91
C ASN A 53 4.17 3.87 -18.33
N VAL A 54 4.76 4.92 -17.77
CA VAL A 54 6.15 5.30 -18.02
C VAL A 54 7.09 4.53 -17.08
N THR A 55 6.73 4.44 -15.80
CA THR A 55 7.60 3.94 -14.73
C THR A 55 7.41 2.45 -14.41
N GLY A 56 6.31 1.82 -14.82
CA GLY A 56 6.02 0.41 -14.54
C GLY A 56 5.62 -0.42 -15.75
N ASN A 57 5.49 -1.73 -15.53
CA ASN A 57 4.94 -2.68 -16.47
C ASN A 57 3.44 -2.89 -16.20
N PRO A 58 2.57 -2.88 -17.22
CA PRO A 58 1.15 -3.12 -17.02
C PRO A 58 0.93 -4.53 -16.47
N GLY A 59 0.05 -4.64 -15.48
CA GLY A 59 -0.40 -5.91 -14.95
C GLY A 59 -1.16 -6.71 -15.99
N HIS A 60 -1.04 -8.03 -15.95
CA HIS A 60 -1.77 -8.92 -16.84
C HIS A 60 -3.27 -8.88 -16.52
N VAL A 61 -4.11 -8.63 -17.54
CA VAL A 61 -5.57 -8.76 -17.47
C VAL A 61 -5.98 -10.02 -18.22
N PRO A 62 -6.44 -11.09 -17.52
CA PRO A 62 -6.93 -12.31 -18.13
C PRO A 62 -8.04 -12.08 -19.16
N ASP A 63 -8.00 -12.82 -20.27
CA ASP A 63 -8.98 -12.73 -21.38
C ASP A 63 -10.41 -13.08 -20.93
N HIS A 64 -10.54 -14.04 -20.03
CA HIS A 64 -11.82 -14.44 -19.47
C HIS A 64 -11.66 -14.81 -17.99
N PHE A 65 -12.58 -14.32 -17.17
CA PHE A 65 -12.69 -14.73 -15.78
C PHE A 65 -13.93 -15.60 -15.58
N ARG A 66 -13.76 -16.81 -15.02
CA ARG A 66 -14.91 -17.70 -14.73
C ARG A 66 -15.85 -17.15 -13.65
N HIS A 67 -15.36 -16.26 -12.78
CA HIS A 67 -16.07 -15.78 -11.59
C HIS A 67 -16.12 -14.26 -11.46
N ILE A 68 -15.44 -13.53 -12.35
CA ILE A 68 -15.42 -12.07 -12.32
C ILE A 68 -16.27 -11.56 -13.47
N PRO A 69 -17.30 -10.73 -13.20
CA PRO A 69 -18.14 -10.17 -14.25
C PRO A 69 -17.35 -9.37 -15.29
N GLU A 70 -17.82 -9.33 -16.53
CA GLU A 70 -17.17 -8.61 -17.63
C GLU A 70 -16.92 -7.13 -17.32
N TRP A 71 -17.84 -6.47 -16.60
CA TRP A 71 -17.67 -5.07 -16.21
C TRP A 71 -16.39 -4.83 -15.38
N LYS A 72 -15.98 -5.82 -14.57
CA LYS A 72 -14.77 -5.69 -13.75
C LYS A 72 -13.51 -5.90 -14.58
N ARG A 73 -13.57 -6.75 -15.61
CA ARG A 73 -12.50 -6.86 -16.61
C ARG A 73 -12.34 -5.54 -17.37
N GLN A 74 -13.45 -4.92 -17.79
CA GLN A 74 -13.41 -3.60 -18.42
C GLN A 74 -12.81 -2.53 -17.49
N GLU A 75 -13.17 -2.54 -16.20
CA GLU A 75 -12.55 -1.65 -15.20
C GLU A 75 -11.03 -1.85 -15.13
N MET A 76 -10.53 -3.09 -15.13
CA MET A 76 -9.08 -3.38 -15.12
C MET A 76 -8.37 -2.90 -16.39
N ILE A 77 -9.05 -2.92 -17.54
CA ILE A 77 -8.54 -2.39 -18.82
C ILE A 77 -8.47 -0.86 -18.77
N HIS A 78 -9.50 -0.21 -18.22
CA HIS A 78 -9.57 1.25 -18.13
C HIS A 78 -8.69 1.84 -17.02
N PHE A 79 -8.46 1.08 -15.94
CA PHE A 79 -7.63 1.46 -14.80
C PHE A 79 -6.52 0.43 -14.56
N PRO A 80 -5.54 0.34 -15.47
CA PRO A 80 -4.49 -0.65 -15.38
C PRO A 80 -3.67 -0.46 -14.10
N VAL A 81 -3.38 -1.57 -13.44
CA VAL A 81 -2.40 -1.65 -12.36
C VAL A 81 -1.02 -1.80 -12.99
N TYR A 82 -0.02 -1.15 -12.43
CA TYR A 82 1.36 -1.25 -12.86
C TYR A 82 2.22 -1.89 -11.77
N THR A 83 3.23 -2.63 -12.20
CA THR A 83 4.25 -3.27 -11.35
C THR A 83 5.62 -2.70 -11.64
N SER A 84 6.52 -2.68 -10.66
CA SER A 84 7.87 -2.14 -10.88
C SER A 84 8.60 -2.99 -11.93
N LYS A 85 9.41 -2.33 -12.75
CA LYS A 85 10.23 -3.00 -13.78
C LYS A 85 11.34 -3.83 -13.14
N ASP A 86 11.96 -3.27 -12.11
CA ASP A 86 13.09 -3.85 -11.42
C ASP A 86 12.64 -4.78 -10.28
N HIS A 87 11.44 -4.53 -9.72
CA HIS A 87 10.88 -5.32 -8.62
C HIS A 87 9.43 -5.76 -8.92
N PRO A 88 9.21 -6.84 -9.70
CA PRO A 88 7.88 -7.23 -10.20
C PRO A 88 6.82 -7.53 -9.12
N THR A 89 7.24 -7.78 -7.88
CA THR A 89 6.34 -7.96 -6.72
C THR A 89 5.79 -6.64 -6.17
N GLU A 90 6.38 -5.50 -6.52
CA GLU A 90 5.96 -4.19 -6.03
C GLU A 90 4.89 -3.57 -6.92
N TRP A 91 3.77 -3.18 -6.30
CA TRP A 91 2.63 -2.50 -6.96
C TRP A 91 2.60 -0.99 -6.65
N TYR A 92 3.77 -0.44 -6.37
CA TYR A 92 4.05 0.98 -6.14
C TYR A 92 5.51 1.20 -6.55
N GLU A 93 5.92 2.46 -6.68
CA GLU A 93 7.31 2.78 -7.00
C GLU A 93 8.12 2.68 -5.71
N PRO A 94 9.00 1.66 -5.54
CA PRO A 94 9.76 1.49 -4.32
C PRO A 94 10.93 2.49 -4.26
N GLU A 95 11.41 2.73 -3.04
CA GLU A 95 12.70 3.36 -2.80
C GLU A 95 13.81 2.30 -2.92
N ASP A 96 14.80 2.58 -3.75
CA ASP A 96 15.86 1.64 -4.11
C ASP A 96 17.14 1.91 -3.31
N ASP A 97 17.33 3.14 -2.78
CA ASP A 97 18.43 3.41 -1.87
C ASP A 97 18.15 2.77 -0.50
N PRO A 98 18.98 1.82 -0.02
CA PRO A 98 18.71 1.11 1.24
C PRO A 98 18.60 2.03 2.45
N GLU A 99 19.36 3.13 2.48
CA GLU A 99 19.34 4.09 3.58
C GLU A 99 18.05 4.92 3.59
N GLU A 100 17.60 5.43 2.45
CA GLU A 100 16.28 6.07 2.32
C GLU A 100 15.13 5.09 2.56
N LEU A 101 15.19 3.88 2.01
CA LEU A 101 14.16 2.86 2.22
C LEU A 101 13.98 2.55 3.71
N ARG A 102 15.09 2.36 4.43
CA ARG A 102 15.09 2.20 5.89
C ARG A 102 14.48 3.40 6.59
N ARG A 103 14.78 4.64 6.16
CA ARG A 103 14.14 5.85 6.71
C ARG A 103 12.63 5.82 6.54
N LEU A 104 12.12 5.46 5.36
CA LEU A 104 10.69 5.40 5.07
C LEU A 104 9.96 4.30 5.87
N ILE A 105 10.58 3.13 6.02
CA ILE A 105 10.06 2.02 6.82
C ILE A 105 9.98 2.43 8.30
N LEU A 106 11.08 2.98 8.85
CA LEU A 106 11.11 3.41 10.24
C LEU A 106 10.17 4.58 10.50
N TRP A 107 10.02 5.50 9.54
CA TRP A 107 9.04 6.57 9.64
C TRP A 107 7.63 5.98 9.81
N SER A 108 7.28 4.98 9.01
CA SER A 108 5.97 4.31 9.06
C SER A 108 5.76 3.58 10.39
N LEU A 109 6.80 2.90 10.88
CA LEU A 109 6.77 2.18 12.16
C LEU A 109 6.60 3.12 13.36
N ASN A 110 7.18 4.32 13.29
CA ASN A 110 7.12 5.30 14.37
C ASN A 110 5.81 6.10 14.42
N GLN A 111 4.87 5.88 13.50
CA GLN A 111 3.57 6.55 13.57
C GLN A 111 2.78 6.03 14.76
N LYS A 112 2.25 6.97 15.56
CA LYS A 112 1.47 6.62 16.75
C LYS A 112 0.23 5.80 16.35
N GLY A 113 0.09 4.63 16.97
CA GLY A 113 -1.00 3.68 16.68
C GLY A 113 -0.64 2.59 15.67
N VAL A 114 0.51 2.67 14.99
CA VAL A 114 1.03 1.57 14.18
C VAL A 114 1.61 0.47 15.08
N THR A 115 1.21 -0.76 14.82
CA THR A 115 1.63 -1.97 15.55
C THR A 115 2.76 -2.69 14.83
N ALA A 116 2.68 -2.75 13.49
CA ALA A 116 3.68 -3.40 12.65
C ALA A 116 3.74 -2.72 11.27
N VAL A 117 4.85 -2.93 10.56
CA VAL A 117 5.04 -2.48 9.18
C VAL A 117 5.32 -3.69 8.30
N LEU A 118 4.66 -3.75 7.14
CA LEU A 118 5.05 -4.64 6.07
C LEU A 118 6.13 -3.96 5.22
N PRO A 119 7.32 -4.57 5.09
CA PRO A 119 8.35 -4.07 4.19
C PRO A 119 7.93 -4.30 2.72
N PRO A 120 8.73 -3.85 1.74
CA PRO A 120 8.56 -4.28 0.36
C PRO A 120 8.49 -5.81 0.23
N GLY A 121 7.75 -6.29 -0.76
CA GLY A 121 7.63 -7.71 -1.07
C GLY A 121 8.83 -8.28 -1.84
N SER A 122 9.64 -7.43 -2.47
CA SER A 122 10.88 -7.82 -3.15
C SER A 122 11.97 -8.16 -2.15
N LEU A 123 12.54 -9.36 -2.26
CA LEU A 123 13.65 -9.80 -1.39
C LEU A 123 14.93 -8.99 -1.61
N GLU A 124 15.08 -8.33 -2.76
CA GLU A 124 16.23 -7.47 -3.06
C GLU A 124 16.19 -6.14 -2.29
N LEU A 125 15.03 -5.79 -1.74
CA LEU A 125 14.80 -4.59 -0.94
C LEU A 125 14.77 -4.87 0.58
N LEU A 126 15.06 -6.11 0.99
CA LEU A 126 15.08 -6.59 2.39
C LEU A 126 16.51 -6.78 2.90
#